data_AF-A0A4Y2PFG5-F1
#
_entry.id   AF-A0A4Y2PFG5-F1
#
_cell.length_a   1.000
_cell.length_b   1.000
_cell.length_c   1.000
_cell.angle_alpha   90.00
_cell.angle_beta   90.00
_cell.angle_gamma   90.00
#
_symmetry.space_group_name_H-M   'P 1'
#
loop_
_entity.id
_entity.type
_entity.pdbx_description
1 polymer ?
#
loop_
_entity_poly.entity_id
_entity_poly.type
_entity_poly.pdbx_seq_one_letter_code
_entity_poly.pdbx_strand_id
1 'polypeptide(L)'
;MELQKRIASIDKYRYLSFVKNTRNNKRVQLSCLPPTYAAAYQHLCPVYYQVQVWLGNELDPENWRFVLKDNVLEPIQTLLPSAPENLSILLFVIARRVVIIIVAVKKLDCFCSHVCTNCRSQFCSNVESNTADEDDYDINEEISDPSFFLEQSIEIPQQGEEEES
;
A
#
# COMPACT_ATOMS: atom_id res chain seq x y z
N MET A 1 9.12 -25.70 -28.33
CA MET A 1 10.12 -24.78 -27.76
C MET A 1 9.36 -23.49 -27.47
N GLU A 2 8.88 -23.35 -26.23
CA GLU A 2 8.02 -22.22 -25.85
C GLU A 2 8.84 -20.94 -25.90
N LEU A 3 8.43 -19.95 -26.70
CA LEU A 3 9.03 -18.62 -26.70
C LEU A 3 8.90 -18.03 -25.29
N GLN A 4 9.99 -18.04 -24.53
CA GLN A 4 10.11 -17.25 -23.31
C GLN A 4 9.79 -15.81 -23.69
N LYS A 5 8.60 -15.32 -23.29
CA LYS A 5 8.20 -13.92 -23.45
C LYS A 5 9.35 -13.06 -22.90
N ARG A 6 10.08 -12.38 -23.79
CA ARG A 6 11.14 -11.45 -23.39
C ARG A 6 10.50 -10.33 -22.59
N ILE A 7 10.78 -10.30 -21.29
CA ILE A 7 10.35 -9.19 -20.44
C ILE A 7 11.41 -8.10 -20.59
N ALA A 8 11.03 -7.00 -21.25
CA ALA A 8 11.94 -5.91 -21.59
C ALA A 8 12.27 -4.97 -20.41
N SER A 9 11.53 -5.06 -19.30
CA SER A 9 11.67 -4.18 -18.14
C SER A 9 11.77 -4.97 -16.84
N ILE A 10 12.78 -4.66 -16.03
CA ILE A 10 12.97 -5.25 -14.70
C ILE A 10 11.80 -4.94 -13.77
N ASP A 11 11.19 -3.76 -13.87
CA ASP A 11 10.02 -3.40 -13.07
C ASP A 11 8.79 -4.24 -13.45
N LYS A 12 8.61 -4.49 -14.76
CA LYS A 12 7.56 -5.40 -15.24
C LYS A 12 7.80 -6.83 -14.74
N TYR A 13 9.05 -7.31 -14.76
CA TYR A 13 9.41 -8.62 -14.22
C TYR A 13 9.16 -8.70 -12.71
N ARG A 14 9.53 -7.65 -11.96
CA ARG A 14 9.29 -7.52 -10.53
C ARG A 14 7.80 -7.61 -10.20
N TYR A 15 6.96 -6.86 -10.91
CA TYR A 15 5.51 -6.90 -10.75
C TYR A 15 4.93 -8.28 -11.03
N LEU A 16 5.30 -8.90 -12.16
CA LEU A 16 4.84 -10.24 -12.50
C LEU A 16 5.27 -11.30 -11.46
N SER A 17 6.46 -11.14 -10.90
CA SER A 17 6.97 -12.01 -9.83
C SER A 17 6.16 -11.82 -8.54
N PHE A 18 5.83 -10.57 -8.18
CA PHE A 18 4.95 -10.26 -7.06
C PHE A 18 3.57 -10.91 -7.22
N VAL A 19 2.91 -10.73 -8.36
CA VAL A 19 1.58 -11.30 -8.64
C VAL A 19 1.61 -12.84 -8.59
N LYS A 20 2.68 -13.47 -9.08
CA LYS A 20 2.84 -14.92 -8.96
C LYS A 20 2.96 -15.38 -7.50
N ASN A 21 3.68 -14.61 -6.68
CA ASN A 21 3.89 -14.92 -5.27
C ASN A 21 2.64 -14.70 -4.40
N THR A 22 1.70 -13.82 -4.80
CA THR A 22 0.45 -13.59 -4.05
C THR A 22 -0.62 -14.64 -4.29
N ARG A 23 -0.52 -15.45 -5.36
CA ARG A 23 -1.56 -16.42 -5.79
C ARG A 23 -1.98 -17.44 -4.72
N ASN A 24 -1.11 -17.73 -3.75
CA ASN A 24 -1.33 -18.77 -2.75
C ASN A 24 -1.80 -18.25 -1.38
N ASN A 25 -2.25 -16.98 -1.27
CA ASN A 25 -2.61 -16.33 -0.01
C ASN A 25 -1.50 -16.34 1.08
N LYS A 26 -0.26 -16.66 0.67
CA LYS A 26 0.91 -16.60 1.54
C LYS A 26 1.46 -15.17 1.51
N ARG A 27 2.01 -14.72 2.64
CA ARG A 27 2.74 -13.46 2.69
C ARG A 27 3.88 -13.51 1.67
N VAL A 28 3.95 -12.49 0.80
CA VAL A 28 5.04 -12.39 -0.17
C VAL A 28 6.32 -12.06 0.57
N GLN A 29 7.32 -12.91 0.44
CA GLN A 29 8.65 -12.60 0.93
C GLN A 29 9.29 -11.55 0.01
N LEU A 30 9.39 -10.31 0.50
CA LEU A 30 9.88 -9.18 -0.31
C LEU A 30 11.32 -9.36 -0.79
N SER A 31 12.16 -10.10 -0.04
CA SER A 31 13.54 -10.41 -0.44
C SER A 31 13.64 -11.32 -1.67
N CYS A 32 12.54 -11.99 -2.05
CA CYS A 32 12.49 -12.80 -3.26
C CYS A 32 12.12 -11.98 -4.51
N LEU A 33 11.80 -10.69 -4.36
CA LEU A 33 11.54 -9.81 -5.48
C LEU A 33 12.87 -9.25 -6.00
N PRO A 34 13.04 -9.15 -7.33
CA PRO A 34 14.17 -8.42 -7.89
C PRO A 34 14.11 -6.94 -7.46
N PRO A 35 15.26 -6.23 -7.47
CA PRO A 35 15.29 -4.80 -7.25
C PRO A 35 14.44 -4.06 -8.30
N THR A 36 13.99 -2.86 -7.97
CA THR A 36 13.41 -1.94 -8.96
C THR A 36 14.51 -1.48 -9.92
N TYR A 37 14.12 -1.00 -11.11
CA TYR A 37 15.05 -0.41 -12.07
C TYR A 37 15.89 0.69 -11.42
N ALA A 38 15.24 1.60 -10.68
CA ALA A 38 15.92 2.71 -10.02
C ALA A 38 16.98 2.23 -8.99
N ALA A 39 16.63 1.25 -8.16
CA ALA A 39 17.58 0.68 -7.18
C ALA A 39 18.74 -0.03 -7.89
N ALA A 40 18.44 -0.83 -8.91
CA ALA A 40 19.47 -1.49 -9.72
C ALA A 40 20.41 -0.45 -10.37
N TYR A 41 19.86 0.62 -10.96
CA TYR A 41 20.64 1.69 -11.56
C TYR A 41 21.53 2.40 -10.54
N GLN A 42 21.01 2.71 -9.35
CA GLN A 42 21.77 3.34 -8.26
C GLN A 42 22.94 2.48 -7.78
N HIS A 43 22.78 1.15 -7.71
CA HIS A 43 23.86 0.27 -7.27
C HIS A 43 24.85 -0.07 -8.39
N LEU A 44 24.39 -0.26 -9.62
CA LEU A 44 25.23 -0.71 -10.73
C LEU A 44 26.06 0.43 -11.35
N CYS A 45 25.53 1.65 -11.36
CA CYS A 45 26.17 2.78 -12.04
C CYS A 45 27.53 3.17 -11.40
N PRO A 46 27.65 3.34 -10.06
CA PRO A 46 28.95 3.60 -9.43
C PRO A 46 29.93 2.43 -9.56
N VAL A 47 29.43 1.19 -9.52
CA VAL A 47 30.26 -0.02 -9.68
C VAL A 47 30.84 -0.08 -11.09
N TYR A 48 30.03 0.21 -12.10
CA TYR A 48 30.51 0.27 -13.48
C TYR A 48 31.58 1.35 -13.65
N TYR A 49 31.34 2.56 -13.14
CA TYR A 49 32.33 3.64 -13.16
C TYR A 49 33.66 3.20 -12.53
N GLN A 50 33.61 2.59 -11.34
CA GLN A 50 34.82 2.13 -10.66
C GLN A 50 35.61 1.10 -11.49
N VAL A 51 34.91 0.17 -12.15
CA VAL A 51 35.53 -0.80 -13.05
C VAL A 51 36.16 -0.11 -14.26
N GLN A 52 35.51 0.89 -14.85
CA GLN A 52 36.04 1.63 -15.99
C GLN A 52 37.29 2.44 -15.63
N VAL A 53 37.31 3.05 -14.44
CA VAL A 53 38.50 3.72 -13.90
C VAL A 53 39.65 2.73 -13.73
N TRP A 54 39.39 1.52 -13.22
CA TRP A 54 40.41 0.47 -13.12
C TRP A 54 40.94 0.00 -14.47
N LEU A 55 40.14 0.09 -15.52
CA LEU A 55 40.56 -0.20 -16.90
C LEU A 55 41.32 0.96 -17.56
N GLY A 56 41.46 2.11 -16.87
CA GLY A 56 42.15 3.29 -17.40
C GLY A 56 41.30 4.17 -18.31
N ASN A 57 39.98 4.00 -18.31
CA ASN A 57 39.07 4.87 -19.07
C ASN A 57 38.74 6.12 -18.25
N GLU A 58 38.86 7.29 -18.90
CA GLU A 58 38.41 8.55 -18.32
C GLU A 58 36.91 8.73 -18.53
N LEU A 59 36.17 8.73 -17.43
CA LEU A 59 34.74 9.00 -17.39
C LEU A 59 34.48 10.16 -16.44
N ASP A 60 33.50 10.99 -16.79
CA ASP A 60 33.06 12.08 -15.91
C ASP A 60 32.23 11.51 -14.75
N PRO A 61 32.68 11.62 -13.48
CA PRO A 61 32.01 11.03 -12.32
C PRO A 61 30.56 11.50 -12.13
N GLU A 62 30.20 12.72 -12.51
CA GLU A 62 28.84 13.25 -12.34
C GLU A 62 27.80 12.47 -13.17
N ASN A 63 28.21 12.01 -14.36
CA ASN A 63 27.39 11.15 -15.22
C ASN A 63 27.16 9.75 -14.63
N TRP A 64 27.95 9.34 -13.64
CA TRP A 64 27.91 8.00 -13.05
C TRP A 64 27.46 7.98 -11.60
N ARG A 65 26.55 8.90 -11.24
CA ARG A 65 25.94 9.00 -9.91
C ARG A 65 26.93 9.35 -8.80
N PHE A 66 28.00 10.08 -9.11
CA PHE A 66 28.77 10.78 -8.09
C PHE A 66 28.39 12.25 -8.05
N VAL A 67 28.56 12.87 -6.88
CA VAL A 67 28.48 14.31 -6.69
C VAL A 67 29.77 14.78 -6.05
N LEU A 68 30.32 15.88 -6.54
CA LEU A 68 31.49 16.51 -5.94
C LEU A 68 31.02 17.43 -4.80
N LYS A 69 31.40 17.10 -3.57
CA LYS A 69 31.16 17.94 -2.38
C LYS A 69 32.46 18.09 -1.62
N ASP A 70 32.85 19.32 -1.32
CA ASP A 70 34.08 19.63 -0.57
C ASP A 70 35.36 18.95 -1.15
N ASN A 71 35.46 18.88 -2.49
CA ASN A 71 36.51 18.16 -3.23
C ASN A 71 36.54 16.63 -3.01
N VAL A 72 35.49 16.06 -2.44
CA VAL A 72 35.30 14.62 -2.27
C VAL A 72 34.19 14.14 -3.21
N LEU A 73 34.46 13.06 -3.92
CA LEU A 73 33.46 12.38 -4.74
C LEU A 73 32.62 11.47 -3.86
N GLU A 74 31.34 11.82 -3.70
CA GLU A 74 30.38 11.01 -2.94
C GLU A 74 29.39 10.32 -3.87
N PRO A 75 29.11 9.01 -3.69
CA PRO A 75 28.08 8.34 -4.43
C PRO A 75 26.68 8.82 -4.01
N ILE A 76 25.83 9.11 -4.99
CA ILE A 76 24.42 9.46 -4.78
C ILE A 76 23.65 8.20 -4.41
N GLN A 77 23.19 8.10 -3.17
CA GLN A 77 22.51 6.90 -2.67
C GLN A 77 21.05 6.81 -3.15
N THR A 78 20.22 7.81 -2.87
CA THR A 78 18.78 7.75 -3.17
C THR A 78 18.21 9.12 -3.50
N LEU A 79 17.63 9.25 -4.70
CA LEU A 79 16.89 10.45 -5.15
C LEU A 79 15.38 10.28 -5.09
N LEU A 80 14.91 9.05 -4.88
CA LEU A 80 13.48 8.75 -4.82
C LEU A 80 12.98 8.81 -3.37
N PRO A 81 11.77 9.34 -3.15
CA PRO A 81 11.13 9.26 -1.85
C PRO A 81 10.90 7.78 -1.47
N SER A 82 10.90 7.50 -0.16
CA SER A 82 10.72 6.13 0.35
C SER A 82 9.41 5.47 -0.08
N ALA A 83 8.40 6.26 -0.44
CA ALA A 83 7.13 5.80 -1.00
C ALA A 83 6.58 6.86 -1.97
N PRO A 84 5.85 6.45 -3.02
CA PRO A 84 5.05 7.36 -3.83
C PRO A 84 4.04 8.14 -2.98
N GLU A 85 3.83 9.41 -3.27
CA GLU A 85 3.03 10.32 -2.45
C GLU A 85 1.56 9.89 -2.37
N ASN A 86 1.02 9.38 -3.48
CA ASN A 86 -0.33 8.82 -3.57
C ASN A 86 -0.54 7.59 -2.67
N LEU A 87 0.50 6.78 -2.45
CA LEU A 87 0.45 5.62 -1.55
C LEU A 87 0.36 6.05 -0.08
N SER A 88 1.10 7.10 0.29
CA SER A 88 1.05 7.69 1.63
C SER A 88 -0.33 8.27 1.93
N ILE A 89 -0.92 8.99 0.96
CA ILE A 89 -2.28 9.54 1.06
C ILE A 89 -3.32 8.42 1.20
N LEU A 90 -3.24 7.39 0.36
CA LEU A 90 -4.16 6.25 0.43
C LEU A 90 -4.09 5.54 1.78
N LEU A 91 -2.88 5.28 2.29
CA LEU A 91 -2.69 4.65 3.59
C LEU A 91 -3.27 5.51 4.73
N PHE A 92 -3.08 6.82 4.66
CA PHE A 92 -3.66 7.77 5.60
C PHE A 92 -5.19 7.73 5.58
N VAL A 93 -5.81 7.71 4.40
CA VAL A 93 -7.27 7.61 4.25
C VAL A 93 -7.80 6.28 4.80
N ILE A 94 -7.14 5.17 4.50
CA ILE A 94 -7.51 3.84 5.03
C ILE A 94 -7.41 3.84 6.55
N ALA A 95 -6.31 4.36 7.12
CA ALA A 95 -6.14 4.45 8.57
C ALA A 95 -7.23 5.29 9.23
N ARG A 96 -7.58 6.46 8.66
CA ARG A 96 -8.69 7.29 9.17
C ARG A 96 -10.02 6.55 9.13
N ARG A 97 -10.33 5.83 8.05
CA ARG A 97 -11.57 5.04 7.94
C ARG A 97 -11.62 3.94 9.00
N VAL A 98 -10.53 3.21 9.22
CA VAL A 98 -10.43 2.16 10.26
C VAL A 98 -10.66 2.76 11.65
N VAL A 99 -10.06 3.92 11.95
CA VAL A 99 -10.27 4.62 13.22
C VAL A 99 -11.74 5.03 13.39
N ILE A 100 -12.37 5.59 12.36
CA ILE A 100 -13.78 5.98 12.41
C ILE A 100 -14.67 4.76 12.66
N ILE A 101 -14.42 3.63 12.00
CA ILE A 101 -15.17 2.38 12.21
C ILE A 101 -15.00 1.88 13.65
N ILE A 102 -13.76 1.84 14.17
CA ILE A 102 -13.49 1.40 15.55
C ILE A 102 -14.20 2.31 16.56
N VAL A 103 -14.19 3.63 16.35
CA VAL A 103 -14.88 4.59 17.21
C VAL A 103 -16.39 4.45 17.10
N ALA A 104 -16.93 4.26 15.89
CA ALA A 104 -18.36 4.05 15.67
C ALA A 104 -18.85 2.76 16.36
N VAL A 105 -18.11 1.66 16.22
CA VAL A 105 -18.41 0.39 16.93
C VAL A 105 -18.32 0.55 18.45
N LYS A 106 -17.34 1.32 18.95
CA LYS A 106 -17.26 1.65 20.38
C LYS A 106 -18.42 2.53 20.86
N LYS A 107 -19.01 3.34 19.97
CA LYS A 107 -20.08 4.29 20.27
C LYS A 107 -21.48 3.70 20.08
N LEU A 108 -21.58 2.53 19.45
CA LEU A 108 -22.80 1.72 19.30
C LEU A 108 -23.08 0.83 20.52
N ASP A 109 -22.48 1.14 21.68
CA ASP A 109 -22.71 0.45 22.97
C ASP A 109 -23.00 -1.04 22.79
N CYS A 110 -22.02 -1.79 22.26
CA CYS A 110 -22.07 -3.24 22.31
C CYS A 110 -21.93 -3.65 23.78
N PHE A 111 -23.05 -3.67 24.50
CA PHE A 111 -23.11 -4.19 25.85
C PHE A 111 -22.68 -5.64 25.81
N CYS A 112 -21.86 -6.04 26.79
CA CYS A 112 -21.53 -7.45 26.92
C CYS A 112 -22.81 -8.20 27.26
N SER A 113 -23.18 -9.18 26.43
CA SER A 113 -24.22 -10.12 26.81
C SER A 113 -23.82 -10.84 28.11
N HIS A 114 -24.81 -11.31 28.88
CA HIS A 114 -24.61 -11.96 30.17
C HIS A 114 -23.71 -13.22 30.09
N VAL A 115 -23.42 -13.72 28.88
CA VAL A 115 -22.62 -14.91 28.59
C VAL A 115 -21.21 -14.57 28.07
N CYS A 116 -20.75 -13.32 28.22
CA CYS A 116 -19.41 -12.92 27.79
C CYS A 116 -18.30 -13.73 28.49
N THR A 117 -17.65 -14.62 27.72
CA THR A 117 -16.56 -15.49 28.18
C THR A 117 -15.28 -14.73 28.57
N ASN A 118 -15.11 -13.50 28.06
CA ASN A 118 -13.97 -12.65 28.38
C ASN A 118 -14.11 -11.95 29.74
N CYS A 119 -15.33 -11.54 30.12
CA CYS A 119 -15.56 -10.80 31.37
C CYS A 119 -15.81 -11.71 32.59
N ARG A 120 -16.00 -13.02 32.39
CA ARG A 120 -16.22 -14.03 33.45
C ARG A 120 -17.21 -13.58 34.54
N SER A 121 -18.25 -12.86 34.12
CA SER A 121 -19.44 -12.55 34.93
C SER A 121 -19.26 -11.68 36.18
N GLN A 122 -18.08 -11.15 36.50
CA GLN A 122 -17.88 -10.53 37.81
C GLN A 122 -17.83 -9.00 37.82
N PHE A 123 -17.28 -8.32 36.80
CA PHE A 123 -17.19 -6.85 36.79
C PHE A 123 -17.16 -6.26 35.37
N CYS A 124 -18.21 -6.47 34.57
CA CYS A 124 -18.32 -5.79 33.28
C CYS A 124 -18.96 -4.41 33.46
N SER A 125 -18.21 -3.33 33.22
CA SER A 125 -18.75 -1.96 33.22
C SER A 125 -19.58 -1.63 31.96
N ASN A 126 -19.68 -2.55 31.01
CA ASN A 126 -20.41 -2.41 29.75
C ASN A 126 -21.70 -3.25 29.76
N VAL A 127 -22.47 -3.22 30.85
CA VAL A 127 -23.78 -3.88 30.97
C VAL A 127 -24.90 -2.85 30.86
N GLU A 128 -25.93 -3.16 30.09
CA GLU A 128 -27.08 -2.29 29.89
C GLU A 128 -27.87 -2.19 31.21
N SER A 129 -28.07 -0.98 31.73
CA SER A 129 -28.88 -0.77 32.93
C SER A 129 -30.36 -0.75 32.52
N ASN A 130 -31.01 -1.90 32.58
CA ASN A 130 -32.45 -2.02 32.34
C ASN A 130 -33.24 -1.14 33.33
N THR A 131 -33.96 -0.14 32.81
CA THR A 131 -35.19 0.35 33.44
C THR A 131 -36.33 0.02 32.48
N ALA A 132 -37.32 -0.71 33.00
CA ALA A 132 -38.46 -1.26 32.30
C ALA A 132 -39.20 -0.24 31.43
N ASP A 133 -39.67 -0.65 30.25
CA ASP A 133 -41.06 -1.05 30.03
C ASP A 133 -41.20 -1.62 28.60
N GLU A 134 -42.08 -2.62 28.45
CA GLU A 134 -42.44 -3.22 27.17
C GLU A 134 -43.18 -2.19 26.31
N ASP A 135 -42.86 -2.10 25.01
CA ASP A 135 -43.85 -1.92 23.95
C ASP A 135 -43.24 -2.24 22.56
N ASP A 136 -43.95 -3.14 21.89
CA ASP A 136 -43.93 -3.63 20.51
C ASP A 136 -43.53 -2.62 19.41
N TYR A 137 -42.45 -2.86 18.64
CA TYR A 137 -42.30 -2.34 17.27
C TYR A 137 -41.45 -3.28 16.36
N ASP A 138 -42.17 -3.96 15.47
CA ASP A 138 -41.87 -4.43 14.11
C ASP A 138 -40.41 -4.65 13.64
N ILE A 139 -40.14 -5.90 13.26
CA ILE A 139 -38.90 -6.36 12.63
C ILE A 139 -38.96 -5.95 11.16
N ASN A 140 -38.50 -4.75 10.81
CA ASN A 140 -38.22 -4.46 9.41
C ASN A 140 -36.85 -5.03 9.02
N GLU A 141 -36.94 -6.23 8.45
CA GLU A 141 -35.92 -6.94 7.70
C GLU A 141 -35.54 -6.16 6.44
N GLU A 142 -34.59 -5.23 6.55
CA GLU A 142 -33.78 -4.79 5.41
C GLU A 142 -32.30 -4.83 5.80
N ILE A 143 -31.71 -6.02 5.66
CA ILE A 143 -30.29 -6.15 5.38
C ILE A 143 -30.09 -5.52 3.99
N SER A 144 -29.85 -4.21 3.95
CA SER A 144 -29.43 -3.53 2.73
C SER A 144 -28.05 -4.07 2.34
N ASP A 145 -28.09 -4.81 1.25
CA ASP A 145 -27.01 -5.51 0.58
C ASP A 145 -25.71 -4.68 0.48
N PRO A 146 -24.55 -5.18 0.97
CA PRO A 146 -23.26 -4.48 0.87
C PRO A 146 -22.80 -4.19 -0.57
N SER A 147 -23.47 -4.77 -1.57
CA SER A 147 -23.22 -4.57 -2.99
C SER A 147 -23.56 -3.16 -3.50
N PHE A 148 -24.48 -2.44 -2.82
CA PHE A 148 -24.98 -1.13 -3.29
C PHE A 148 -23.92 -0.01 -3.26
N PHE A 149 -22.93 -0.09 -2.37
CA PHE A 149 -21.93 0.98 -2.20
C PHE A 149 -20.70 0.87 -3.12
N LEU A 150 -20.60 -0.21 -3.91
CA LEU A 150 -19.50 -0.38 -4.86
C LEU A 150 -19.76 0.36 -6.19
N GLU A 151 -21.02 0.54 -6.58
CA GLU A 151 -21.39 1.18 -7.85
C GLU A 151 -21.12 2.69 -7.85
N GLN A 152 -21.23 3.35 -6.70
CA GLN A 152 -21.08 4.82 -6.61
C GLN A 152 -19.61 5.30 -6.66
N SER A 153 -18.65 4.37 -6.76
CA SER A 153 -17.21 4.70 -6.87
C SER A 153 -16.71 4.81 -8.31
N ILE A 154 -17.58 4.55 -9.31
CA ILE A 154 -17.22 4.60 -10.74
C ILE A 154 -18.01 5.72 -11.42
N GLU A 155 -17.78 6.97 -11.00
CA GLU A 155 -18.04 8.12 -11.85
C GLU A 155 -16.70 8.82 -12.11
N ILE A 156 -16.14 8.53 -13.28
CA ILE A 156 -15.03 9.27 -13.87
C ILE A 156 -15.65 10.45 -14.61
N PRO A 157 -15.32 11.72 -14.29
CA PRO A 157 -15.64 12.81 -15.19
C PRO A 157 -14.77 12.67 -16.44
N GLN A 158 -15.41 12.37 -17.57
CA GLN A 158 -14.83 12.60 -18.89
C GLN A 158 -14.80 14.12 -19.14
N GLN A 159 -13.60 14.68 -19.21
CA GLN A 159 -13.31 15.94 -19.92
C GLN A 159 -12.25 15.50 -20.93
N GLY A 160 -12.55 15.36 -22.22
CA GLY A 160 -13.26 16.31 -23.06
C GLY A 160 -12.20 16.83 -24.02
N GLU A 161 -11.99 16.08 -25.11
CA GLU A 161 -11.20 16.53 -26.25
C GLU A 161 -11.91 17.75 -26.86
N GLU A 162 -11.23 18.88 -26.92
CA GLU A 162 -11.55 19.95 -27.88
C GLU A 162 -10.26 20.25 -28.65
N GLU A 163 -10.19 19.69 -29.86
CA GLU A 163 -9.48 20.30 -30.99
C GLU A 163 -10.25 21.56 -31.38
N GLU A 164 -9.55 22.70 -31.56
CA GLU A 164 -9.93 23.65 -32.60
C GLU A 164 -8.71 24.43 -33.11
N SER A 165 -8.43 24.20 -34.42
CA SER A 165 -7.76 25.02 -35.43
C SER A 165 -6.30 25.49 -35.26
#